data_AF-A0A1Z9C5K5-F1
#
_entry.id   AF-A0A1Z9C5K5-F1
#
_cell.length_a   1.000
_cell.length_b   1.000
_cell.length_c   1.000
_cell.angle_alpha   90.00
_cell.angle_beta   90.00
_cell.angle_gamma   90.00
#
_symmetry.space_group_name_H-M   'P 1'
#
loop_
_entity.id
_entity.type
_entity.pdbx_description
1 polymer ?
#
loop_
_entity_poly.entity_id
_entity_poly.type
_entity_poly.pdbx_seq_one_letter_code
_entity_poly.pdbx_strand_id
1 'polypeptide(L)'
;MSVPPSVTMAWESDPSHLLPSKGYLRVRRVNRAIMETWFREISTVDVDTLPEEGGIIYTAWHPGGLIDPMLMMAALPGGLTFAAKSTLFKIPVLSRIMKWINVQPVQRAEDNVASPEERKQANSKLIDTLAELVANGERIAIFPEGKSHTESYAVELKSGASRILLEAHRRAVAAGKPTPSIVPIGLHYSDQHSFRERVSLQINRPVETPPMPLQEGAPIPEEDELDAYGEKAHDRAWCKEVTSMLQTEINRISHAQESWEDRELVWRARRMIHTIRSGENVSKIGYNEAVLGSRRVRAAWQYFSVNDPKRTQEIEDKFKSHHHEMERIQLRSWELKDRKKKISKTAFIKNFAFWVWSASWMLGFVTWSAMIATSVPYLFVRFFVSMKASKQENKAGVGSMKLLYSIGLYPVWWVFCAISMGWFIASASSPLQSIDLPGFILPVLAAIPWPLVSVILLFWWPVSARLHLKLYRRLSQSWRNLRLWFKLRSGQIEWDSLIQAHQSLAMEMASIGDGLLLPGDPDWVEPPTGKDDWEMVRFRALQG
;
A
#
# COMPACT_ATOMS: atom_id res chain seq x y z
N MET A 1 18.55 -1.69 -27.36
CA MET A 1 17.31 -1.61 -26.58
C MET A 1 17.68 -1.18 -25.17
N SER A 2 17.59 0.12 -24.90
CA SER A 2 17.85 0.72 -23.59
C SER A 2 16.89 0.12 -22.56
N VAL A 3 17.45 -0.47 -21.52
CA VAL A 3 16.71 -0.74 -20.28
C VAL A 3 16.23 0.64 -19.82
N PRO A 4 14.92 0.91 -19.67
CA PRO A 4 14.49 2.18 -19.09
C PRO A 4 15.15 2.26 -17.71
N PRO A 5 15.74 3.42 -17.34
CA PRO A 5 16.34 3.56 -16.02
C PRO A 5 15.28 3.12 -15.01
N SER A 6 15.66 2.21 -14.10
CA SER A 6 14.87 2.03 -12.91
C SER A 6 14.79 3.41 -12.27
N VAL A 7 13.61 4.02 -12.26
CA VAL A 7 13.32 5.17 -11.42
C VAL A 7 13.41 4.64 -9.99
N THR A 8 14.63 4.46 -9.49
CA THR A 8 14.91 4.37 -8.07
C THR A 8 14.51 5.75 -7.56
N MET A 9 13.33 5.84 -6.95
CA MET A 9 12.96 7.05 -6.23
C MET A 9 14.10 7.37 -5.27
N ALA A 10 14.66 8.57 -5.38
CA ALA A 10 15.42 9.12 -4.29
C ALA A 10 14.40 9.35 -3.18
N TRP A 11 14.49 8.56 -2.11
CA TRP A 11 13.73 8.89 -0.90
C TRP A 11 14.09 10.30 -0.47
N GLU A 12 13.09 11.07 -0.06
CA GLU A 12 13.29 12.46 0.35
C GLU A 12 14.34 12.58 1.45
N SER A 13 15.10 13.67 1.37
CA SER A 13 16.11 14.02 2.38
C SER A 13 15.46 14.53 3.65
N ASP A 14 16.08 14.25 4.80
CA ASP A 14 15.61 14.82 6.05
C ASP A 14 15.93 16.32 6.10
N PRO A 15 14.98 17.17 6.54
CA PRO A 15 15.26 18.56 6.84
C PRO A 15 16.39 18.69 7.87
N SER A 16 17.25 19.69 7.71
CA SER A 16 18.40 19.92 8.59
C SER A 16 18.01 20.12 10.06
N HIS A 17 16.81 20.65 10.32
CA HIS A 17 16.26 20.87 11.65
C HIS A 17 15.57 19.62 12.25
N LEU A 18 15.42 18.54 11.49
CA LEU A 18 14.73 17.30 11.90
C LEU A 18 15.57 16.04 11.64
N LEU A 19 16.81 16.05 12.10
CA LEU A 19 17.71 14.93 11.91
C LEU A 19 17.35 13.75 12.82
N PRO A 20 17.02 12.57 12.27
CA PRO A 20 16.71 11.41 13.08
C PRO A 20 17.95 10.88 13.81
N SER A 21 17.73 10.11 14.88
CA SER A 21 18.81 9.42 15.58
C SER A 21 19.57 8.46 14.65
N LYS A 22 20.85 8.20 14.96
CA LYS A 22 21.65 7.19 14.21
C LYS A 22 21.00 5.80 14.23
N GLY A 23 20.32 5.45 15.33
CA GLY A 23 19.56 4.21 15.45
C GLY A 23 18.40 4.16 14.45
N TYR A 24 17.61 5.23 14.39
CA TYR A 24 16.51 5.37 13.45
C TYR A 24 16.99 5.26 12.00
N LEU A 25 18.07 5.97 11.63
CA LEU A 25 18.61 5.94 10.27
C LEU A 25 19.06 4.54 9.83
N ARG A 26 19.64 3.75 10.74
CA ARG A 26 20.02 2.34 10.47
C ARG A 26 18.80 1.49 10.20
N VAL A 27 17.76 1.59 11.04
CA VAL A 27 16.51 0.85 10.87
C VAL A 27 15.80 1.27 9.58
N ARG A 28 15.72 2.58 9.30
CA ARG A 28 15.12 3.12 8.08
C ARG A 28 15.82 2.62 6.82
N ARG A 29 17.15 2.50 6.81
CA ARG A 29 17.89 1.95 5.65
C ARG A 29 17.47 0.52 5.33
N VAL A 30 17.38 -0.33 6.36
CA VAL A 30 16.91 -1.72 6.20
C VAL A 30 15.46 -1.74 5.74
N ASN A 31 14.62 -0.90 6.35
CA ASN A 31 13.21 -0.77 6.04
C ASN A 31 12.97 -0.32 4.57
N ARG A 32 13.70 0.68 4.07
CA ARG A 32 13.67 1.12 2.66
C ARG A 32 13.99 -0.04 1.71
N ALA A 33 15.05 -0.81 1.97
CA ALA A 33 15.39 -1.99 1.17
C ALA A 33 14.28 -3.07 1.19
N ILE A 34 13.63 -3.26 2.33
CA ILE A 34 12.48 -4.17 2.46
C ILE A 34 11.29 -3.64 1.62
N MET A 35 10.95 -2.36 1.72
CA MET A 35 9.84 -1.76 0.97
C MET A 35 10.07 -1.78 -0.54
N GLU A 36 11.28 -1.48 -1.03
CA GLU A 36 11.66 -1.59 -2.46
C GLU A 36 11.64 -3.04 -2.98
N THR A 37 11.83 -4.00 -2.07
CA THR A 37 11.71 -5.42 -2.38
C THR A 37 10.24 -5.84 -2.38
N TRP A 38 9.45 -5.38 -1.42
CA TRP A 38 8.03 -5.71 -1.26
C TRP A 38 7.17 -5.10 -2.36
N PHE A 39 7.39 -3.84 -2.71
CA PHE A 39 6.67 -3.14 -3.76
C PHE A 39 7.49 -3.04 -5.04
N ARG A 40 6.83 -3.15 -6.21
CA ARG A 40 7.48 -2.88 -7.50
C ARG A 40 7.51 -1.43 -7.89
N GLU A 41 6.66 -0.64 -7.27
CA GLU A 41 6.47 0.77 -7.55
C GLU A 41 5.98 1.39 -6.25
N ILE A 42 6.70 2.40 -5.79
CA ILE A 42 6.36 3.23 -4.64
C ILE A 42 6.30 4.63 -5.22
N SER A 43 5.30 5.40 -4.82
CA SER A 43 5.17 6.82 -5.16
C SER A 43 4.84 7.59 -3.91
N THR A 44 5.49 8.74 -3.74
CA THR A 44 5.21 9.68 -2.67
C THR A 44 4.78 10.98 -3.34
N VAL A 45 3.63 11.50 -2.92
CA VAL A 45 2.96 12.65 -3.55
C VAL A 45 2.85 13.76 -2.52
N ASP A 46 3.16 14.99 -2.96
CA ASP A 46 3.02 16.24 -2.20
C ASP A 46 3.86 16.31 -0.91
N VAL A 47 5.12 15.85 -0.94
CA VAL A 47 6.02 15.92 0.22
C VAL A 47 6.44 17.35 0.56
N ASP A 48 6.54 18.18 -0.45
CA ASP A 48 6.86 19.60 -0.39
C ASP A 48 5.76 20.44 0.25
N THR A 49 4.55 19.90 0.44
CA THR A 49 3.45 20.60 1.13
C THR A 49 3.44 20.41 2.64
N LEU A 50 4.42 19.69 3.20
CA LEU A 50 4.52 19.51 4.64
C LEU A 50 4.82 20.85 5.33
N PRO A 51 4.19 21.13 6.49
CA PRO A 51 4.55 22.29 7.30
C PRO A 51 6.06 22.34 7.60
N GLU A 52 6.67 23.51 7.37
CA GLU A 52 8.10 23.74 7.62
C GLU A 52 8.40 23.95 9.11
N GLU A 53 7.43 24.44 9.87
CA GLU A 53 7.53 24.71 11.30
C GLU A 53 6.49 23.93 12.10
N GLY A 54 6.78 23.76 13.40
CA GLY A 54 5.90 23.06 14.34
C GLY A 54 5.99 21.53 14.24
N GLY A 55 5.44 20.84 15.24
CA GLY A 55 5.35 19.39 15.22
C GLY A 55 4.24 18.89 14.31
N ILE A 56 4.40 17.68 13.77
CA ILE A 56 3.40 17.08 12.88
C ILE A 56 2.86 15.78 13.47
N ILE A 57 1.53 15.68 13.53
CA ILE A 57 0.82 14.46 13.84
C ILE A 57 0.30 13.87 12.51
N TYR A 58 1.00 12.87 11.99
CA TYR A 58 0.53 12.14 10.83
C TYR A 58 -0.61 11.20 11.22
N THR A 59 -1.70 11.26 10.49
CA THR A 59 -2.86 10.38 10.67
C THR A 59 -3.13 9.60 9.39
N ALA A 60 -3.38 8.30 9.49
CA ALA A 60 -3.67 7.47 8.33
C ALA A 60 -4.67 6.38 8.71
N TRP A 61 -5.45 5.90 7.74
CA TRP A 61 -6.10 4.60 7.84
C TRP A 61 -5.08 3.45 7.82
N HIS A 62 -5.45 2.26 8.31
CA HIS A 62 -4.48 1.19 8.60
C HIS A 62 -4.75 -0.17 7.92
N PRO A 63 -4.76 -0.24 6.57
CA PRO A 63 -5.18 -1.45 5.88
C PRO A 63 -4.05 -2.49 5.70
N GLY A 64 -2.78 -2.08 5.75
CA GLY A 64 -1.61 -2.94 5.49
C GLY A 64 -0.98 -3.58 6.73
N GLY A 65 -1.43 -3.24 7.93
CA GLY A 65 -0.83 -3.70 9.19
C GLY A 65 0.61 -3.16 9.31
N LEU A 66 1.58 -4.00 9.67
CA LEU A 66 3.00 -3.60 9.82
C LEU A 66 3.59 -2.91 8.57
N ILE A 67 3.06 -3.20 7.38
CA ILE A 67 3.53 -2.57 6.14
C ILE A 67 3.29 -1.04 6.16
N ASP A 68 2.21 -0.56 6.77
CA ASP A 68 1.88 0.86 6.83
C ASP A 68 2.93 1.70 7.58
N PRO A 69 3.26 1.43 8.87
CA PRO A 69 4.29 2.19 9.57
C PRO A 69 5.68 1.99 8.96
N MET A 70 5.96 0.83 8.36
CA MET A 70 7.19 0.61 7.60
C MET A 70 7.26 1.53 6.37
N LEU A 71 6.19 1.65 5.60
CA LEU A 71 6.14 2.53 4.44
C LEU A 71 6.25 4.00 4.84
N MET A 72 5.51 4.43 5.88
CA MET A 72 5.58 5.81 6.39
C MET A 72 6.99 6.16 6.88
N MET A 73 7.66 5.28 7.63
CA MET A 73 9.05 5.47 8.04
C MET A 73 10.03 5.53 6.88
N ALA A 74 9.77 4.79 5.79
CA ALA A 74 10.63 4.80 4.62
C ALA A 74 10.50 6.11 3.82
N ALA A 75 9.26 6.59 3.67
CA ALA A 75 8.89 7.68 2.77
C ALA A 75 8.92 9.07 3.41
N LEU A 76 8.46 9.22 4.66
CA LEU A 76 8.31 10.53 5.28
C LEU A 76 9.66 11.08 5.79
N PRO A 77 9.93 12.38 5.60
CA PRO A 77 11.15 13.00 6.11
C PRO A 77 11.16 13.12 7.63
N GLY A 78 12.35 13.09 8.21
CA GLY A 78 12.58 13.23 9.65
C GLY A 78 12.40 11.95 10.44
N GLY A 79 12.55 12.06 11.77
CA GLY A 79 12.30 10.98 12.71
C GLY A 79 10.81 10.84 12.97
N LEU A 80 10.28 9.61 12.90
CA LEU A 80 8.87 9.34 13.11
C LEU A 80 8.65 8.45 14.32
N THR A 81 7.94 8.97 15.31
CA THR A 81 7.54 8.24 16.52
C THR A 81 6.16 7.62 16.32
N PHE A 82 6.04 6.30 16.49
CA PHE A 82 4.76 5.60 16.37
C PHE A 82 4.21 5.20 17.75
N ALA A 83 2.89 5.15 17.88
CA ALA A 83 2.23 4.43 18.97
C ALA A 83 1.87 3.00 18.53
N ALA A 84 2.40 1.98 19.20
CA ALA A 84 2.20 0.57 18.84
C ALA A 84 1.75 -0.30 20.01
N LYS A 85 1.05 -1.41 19.71
CA LYS A 85 0.49 -2.33 20.71
C LYS A 85 1.56 -2.80 21.72
N SER A 86 1.27 -2.63 23.00
CA SER A 86 2.22 -2.93 24.10
C SER A 86 2.73 -4.37 24.10
N THR A 87 1.95 -5.36 23.63
CA THR A 87 2.39 -6.76 23.59
C THR A 87 3.59 -7.00 22.67
N LEU A 88 3.81 -6.15 21.66
CA LEU A 88 4.96 -6.27 20.76
C LEU A 88 6.28 -6.09 21.52
N PHE A 89 6.27 -5.34 22.63
CA PHE A 89 7.46 -5.07 23.44
C PHE A 89 7.91 -6.29 24.27
N LYS A 90 7.08 -7.33 24.35
CA LYS A 90 7.45 -8.62 24.98
C LYS A 90 8.36 -9.47 24.09
N ILE A 91 8.49 -9.15 22.80
CA ILE A 91 9.35 -9.87 21.86
C ILE A 91 10.78 -9.27 21.91
N PRO A 92 11.82 -9.99 22.39
CA PRO A 92 13.11 -9.38 22.74
C PRO A 92 13.81 -8.63 21.61
N VAL A 93 13.85 -9.20 20.41
CA VAL A 93 14.49 -8.57 19.24
C VAL A 93 13.69 -7.36 18.75
N LEU A 94 12.36 -7.51 18.67
CA LEU A 94 11.46 -6.44 18.23
C LEU A 94 11.47 -5.26 19.21
N SER A 95 11.52 -5.54 20.51
CA SER A 95 11.61 -4.53 21.58
C SER A 95 12.85 -3.64 21.45
N ARG A 96 14.01 -4.22 21.10
CA ARG A 96 15.24 -3.45 20.83
C ARG A 96 15.09 -2.55 19.61
N ILE A 97 14.54 -3.07 18.52
CA ILE A 97 14.30 -2.28 17.30
C ILE A 97 13.35 -1.12 17.63
N MET A 98 12.22 -1.39 18.28
CA MET A 98 11.23 -0.37 18.66
C MET A 98 11.82 0.76 19.51
N LYS A 99 12.73 0.44 20.44
CA LYS A 99 13.46 1.46 21.22
C LYS A 99 14.36 2.34 20.34
N TRP A 100 15.03 1.77 19.32
CA TRP A 100 15.88 2.55 18.41
C TRP A 100 15.11 3.53 17.53
N ILE A 101 13.84 3.24 17.27
CA ILE A 101 12.93 4.09 16.46
C ILE A 101 11.91 4.85 17.33
N ASN A 102 12.15 4.94 18.65
CA ASN A 102 11.32 5.69 19.60
C ASN A 102 9.82 5.32 19.61
N VAL A 103 9.47 4.05 19.34
CA VAL A 103 8.06 3.62 19.36
C VAL A 103 7.53 3.63 20.79
N GLN A 104 6.36 4.23 20.99
CA GLN A 104 5.68 4.34 22.28
C GLN A 104 4.61 3.24 22.44
N PRO A 105 4.52 2.57 23.60
CA PRO A 105 3.55 1.51 23.83
C PRO A 105 2.13 2.05 24.10
N VAL A 106 1.12 1.55 23.38
CA VAL A 106 -0.30 1.84 23.64
C VAL A 106 -1.02 0.61 24.20
N GLN A 107 -1.89 0.81 25.20
CA GLN A 107 -2.73 -0.24 25.77
C GLN A 107 -4.14 -0.21 25.16
N ARG A 108 -4.53 -1.29 24.50
CA ARG A 108 -5.87 -1.46 23.90
C ARG A 108 -6.79 -2.27 24.81
N ALA A 109 -8.09 -1.96 24.77
CA ALA A 109 -9.09 -2.69 25.54
C ALA A 109 -9.09 -4.19 25.21
N GLU A 110 -9.03 -4.53 23.92
CA GLU A 110 -9.07 -5.91 23.42
C GLU A 110 -7.89 -6.78 23.83
N ASP A 111 -6.79 -6.20 24.28
CA ASP A 111 -5.60 -6.99 24.59
C ASP A 111 -5.73 -7.66 25.96
N ASN A 112 -6.69 -7.25 26.81
CA ASN A 112 -6.98 -7.80 28.13
C ASN A 112 -5.73 -7.97 29.02
N VAL A 113 -4.75 -7.07 28.89
CA VAL A 113 -3.45 -7.14 29.61
C VAL A 113 -3.43 -6.32 30.89
N ALA A 114 -4.35 -5.37 31.04
CA ALA A 114 -4.40 -4.42 32.15
C ALA A 114 -5.85 -4.08 32.51
N SER A 115 -6.08 -3.70 33.76
CA SER A 115 -7.38 -3.21 34.21
C SER A 115 -7.77 -1.91 33.46
N PRO A 116 -9.08 -1.56 33.41
CA PRO A 116 -9.52 -0.31 32.78
C PRO A 116 -8.80 0.94 33.32
N GLU A 117 -8.52 0.98 34.63
CA GLU A 117 -7.89 2.12 35.29
C GLU A 117 -6.40 2.22 34.97
N GLU A 118 -5.64 1.12 35.04
CA GLU A 118 -4.24 1.08 34.62
C GLU A 118 -4.07 1.47 33.15
N ARG A 119 -4.97 1.00 32.28
CA ARG A 119 -5.00 1.36 30.86
C ARG A 119 -5.26 2.85 30.66
N LYS A 120 -6.20 3.42 31.40
CA LYS A 120 -6.49 4.86 31.35
C LYS A 120 -5.27 5.68 31.76
N GLN A 121 -4.61 5.32 32.86
CA GLN A 121 -3.40 5.99 33.34
C GLN A 121 -2.23 5.86 32.36
N ALA A 122 -1.98 4.65 31.83
CA ALA A 122 -0.92 4.41 30.86
C ALA A 122 -1.15 5.19 29.55
N ASN A 123 -2.38 5.20 29.04
CA ASN A 123 -2.71 5.95 27.83
C ASN A 123 -2.71 7.47 28.05
N SER A 124 -3.00 7.95 29.27
CA SER A 124 -2.82 9.38 29.60
C SER A 124 -1.35 9.77 29.51
N LYS A 125 -0.45 9.00 30.15
CA LYS A 125 1.00 9.24 30.07
C LYS A 125 1.54 9.18 28.64
N LEU A 126 0.99 8.27 27.83
CA LEU A 126 1.31 8.18 26.40
C LEU A 126 0.93 9.48 25.68
N ILE A 127 -0.29 9.97 25.88
CA ILE A 127 -0.75 11.24 25.30
C ILE A 127 0.17 12.38 25.74
N ASP A 128 0.50 12.47 27.03
CA ASP A 128 1.38 13.51 27.56
C ASP A 128 2.78 13.45 26.92
N THR A 129 3.34 12.25 26.75
CA THR A 129 4.64 12.05 26.12
C THR A 129 4.60 12.47 24.66
N LEU A 130 3.60 12.01 23.89
CA LEU A 130 3.47 12.34 22.48
C LEU A 130 3.20 13.84 22.27
N ALA A 131 2.41 14.46 23.13
CA ALA A 131 2.16 15.89 23.10
C ALA A 131 3.43 16.71 23.36
N GLU A 132 4.29 16.26 24.27
CA GLU A 132 5.60 16.88 24.51
C GLU A 132 6.51 16.83 23.29
N LEU A 133 6.63 15.66 22.65
CA LEU A 133 7.43 15.51 21.43
C LEU A 133 6.93 16.44 20.32
N VAL A 134 5.61 16.44 20.08
CA VAL A 134 4.98 17.27 19.05
C VAL A 134 5.12 18.76 19.37
N ALA A 135 4.95 19.19 20.63
CA ALA A 135 5.16 20.58 21.04
C ALA A 135 6.62 21.05 20.83
N ASN A 136 7.57 20.11 20.80
CA ASN A 136 8.97 20.37 20.54
C ASN A 136 9.35 20.32 19.05
N GLY A 137 8.38 20.19 18.15
CA GLY A 137 8.61 20.13 16.70
C GLY A 137 8.83 18.72 16.15
N GLU A 138 8.73 17.68 16.98
CA GLU A 138 8.89 16.31 16.48
C GLU A 138 7.65 15.80 15.72
N ARG A 139 7.86 14.71 14.98
CA ARG A 139 6.83 14.09 14.13
C ARG A 139 6.40 12.75 14.71
N ILE A 140 5.08 12.57 14.80
CA ILE A 140 4.47 11.33 15.27
C ILE A 140 3.54 10.76 14.21
N ALA A 141 3.27 9.45 14.24
CA ALA A 141 2.27 8.80 13.42
C ALA A 141 1.28 8.01 14.28
N ILE A 142 -0.01 8.24 14.02
CA ILE A 142 -1.14 7.62 14.69
C ILE A 142 -2.10 7.06 13.65
N PHE A 143 -2.59 5.84 13.92
CA PHE A 143 -3.70 5.25 13.18
C PHE A 143 -4.96 5.38 14.06
N PRO A 144 -5.81 6.42 13.86
CA PRO A 144 -6.84 6.80 14.82
C PRO A 144 -7.98 5.77 14.99
N GLU A 145 -8.14 4.81 14.08
CA GLU A 145 -9.02 3.64 14.22
C GLU A 145 -8.61 2.75 15.42
N GLY A 146 -7.31 2.74 15.76
CA GLY A 146 -6.72 1.92 16.81
C GLY A 146 -6.65 0.42 16.51
N LYS A 147 -6.97 -0.02 15.28
CA LYS A 147 -6.84 -1.39 14.76
C LYS A 147 -6.48 -1.37 13.27
N SER A 148 -6.01 -2.50 12.74
CA SER A 148 -5.94 -2.72 11.30
C SER A 148 -7.20 -3.47 10.85
N HIS A 149 -7.79 -3.12 9.71
CA HIS A 149 -8.98 -3.81 9.17
C HIS A 149 -8.88 -4.06 7.66
N THR A 150 -9.81 -4.87 7.14
CA THR A 150 -9.93 -5.18 5.70
C THR A 150 -11.17 -4.54 5.06
N GLU A 151 -11.82 -3.59 5.74
CA GLU A 151 -12.97 -2.86 5.17
C GLU A 151 -12.54 -1.89 4.04
N SER A 152 -13.49 -1.53 3.17
CA SER A 152 -13.29 -0.60 2.06
C SER A 152 -13.28 0.88 2.47
N TYR A 153 -13.58 1.18 3.74
CA TYR A 153 -13.66 2.52 4.34
C TYR A 153 -13.00 2.52 5.73
N ALA A 154 -12.67 3.70 6.27
CA ALA A 154 -12.10 3.80 7.61
C ALA A 154 -13.16 3.62 8.70
N VAL A 155 -12.85 2.83 9.72
CA VAL A 155 -13.73 2.63 10.89
C VAL A 155 -13.77 3.91 11.75
N GLU A 156 -14.73 4.00 12.69
CA GLU A 156 -14.87 5.08 13.66
C GLU A 156 -13.53 5.43 14.34
N LEU A 157 -13.13 6.69 14.22
CA LEU A 157 -11.90 7.22 14.78
C LEU A 157 -12.00 7.49 16.28
N LYS A 158 -10.90 7.24 16.98
CA LYS A 158 -10.73 7.59 18.40
C LYS A 158 -10.13 8.99 18.55
N SER A 159 -10.47 9.67 19.65
CA SER A 159 -9.99 11.02 19.97
C SER A 159 -8.51 11.14 20.37
N GLY A 160 -7.70 10.10 20.18
CA GLY A 160 -6.28 10.13 20.59
C GLY A 160 -5.48 11.23 19.89
N ALA A 161 -5.66 11.38 18.57
CA ALA A 161 -4.94 12.37 17.78
C ALA A 161 -5.34 13.81 18.14
N SER A 162 -6.64 14.08 18.30
CA SER A 162 -7.16 15.40 18.70
C SER A 162 -6.70 15.79 20.11
N ARG A 163 -6.71 14.85 21.06
CA ARG A 163 -6.21 15.10 22.43
C ARG A 163 -4.72 15.43 22.46
N ILE A 164 -3.91 14.72 21.66
CA ILE A 164 -2.47 15.01 21.54
C ILE A 164 -2.25 16.38 20.91
N LEU A 165 -3.01 16.72 19.87
CA LEU A 165 -2.93 18.04 19.24
C LEU A 165 -3.26 19.15 20.22
N LEU A 166 -4.36 19.03 20.96
CA LEU A 166 -4.81 20.05 21.93
C LEU A 166 -3.72 20.34 22.97
N GLU A 167 -3.17 19.29 23.57
CA GLU A 167 -2.14 19.41 24.60
C GLU A 167 -0.81 19.93 24.01
N ALA A 168 -0.41 19.43 22.85
CA ALA A 168 0.81 19.89 22.17
C ALA A 168 0.71 21.38 21.78
N HIS A 169 -0.46 21.83 21.33
CA HIS A 169 -0.71 23.22 21.00
C HIS A 169 -0.57 24.12 22.22
N ARG A 170 -1.18 23.76 23.35
CA ARG A 170 -1.04 24.51 24.61
C ARG A 170 0.41 24.63 25.05
N ARG A 171 1.17 23.52 25.00
CA ARG A 171 2.59 23.50 25.38
C ARG A 171 3.46 24.32 24.42
N ALA A 172 3.21 24.23 23.12
CA ALA A 172 3.94 25.01 22.11
C ALA A 172 3.73 26.51 22.34
N VAL A 173 2.49 26.95 22.53
CA VAL A 173 2.15 28.37 22.82
C VAL A 173 2.80 28.83 24.12
N ALA A 174 2.69 28.06 25.21
CA ALA A 174 3.30 28.41 26.49
C ALA A 174 4.83 28.52 26.42
N ALA A 175 5.47 27.74 25.54
CA ALA A 175 6.91 27.76 25.30
C ALA A 175 7.35 28.75 24.21
N GLY A 176 6.43 29.50 23.59
CA GLY A 176 6.73 30.41 22.48
C GLY A 176 7.24 29.71 21.21
N LYS A 177 6.80 28.47 20.97
CA LYS A 177 7.17 27.64 19.81
C LYS A 177 6.07 27.65 18.74
N PRO A 178 6.39 27.37 17.47
CA PRO A 178 5.39 27.20 16.42
C PRO A 178 4.37 26.12 16.78
N THR A 179 3.10 26.36 16.44
CA THR A 179 2.00 25.47 16.77
C THR A 179 2.04 24.20 15.90
N PRO A 180 1.65 23.04 16.46
CA PRO A 180 1.65 21.79 15.71
C PRO A 180 0.43 21.64 14.80
N SER A 181 0.49 20.68 13.88
CA SER A 181 -0.56 20.40 12.91
C SER A 181 -0.84 18.89 12.75
N ILE A 182 -2.07 18.54 12.37
CA ILE A 182 -2.43 17.19 11.95
C ILE A 182 -2.36 17.11 10.43
N VAL A 183 -1.63 16.14 9.89
CA VAL A 183 -1.47 15.92 8.44
C VAL A 183 -1.99 14.52 8.07
N PRO A 184 -3.12 14.43 7.34
CA PRO A 184 -3.65 13.15 6.89
C PRO A 184 -2.81 12.54 5.75
N ILE A 185 -2.56 11.24 5.82
CA ILE A 185 -1.77 10.46 4.86
C ILE A 185 -2.67 9.41 4.18
N GLY A 186 -2.79 9.52 2.86
CA GLY A 186 -3.48 8.55 2.01
C GLY A 186 -2.56 7.37 1.68
N LEU A 187 -2.86 6.19 2.19
CA LEU A 187 -2.13 4.94 1.87
C LEU A 187 -2.92 4.12 0.85
N HIS A 188 -2.48 4.09 -0.40
CA HIS A 188 -3.17 3.34 -1.46
C HIS A 188 -2.34 2.15 -1.90
N TYR A 189 -2.89 0.94 -1.76
CA TYR A 189 -2.27 -0.30 -2.22
C TYR A 189 -3.02 -0.85 -3.43
N SER A 190 -2.31 -1.34 -4.46
CA SER A 190 -2.99 -2.10 -5.52
C SER A 190 -3.46 -3.46 -5.02
N ASP A 191 -2.66 -4.09 -4.15
CA ASP A 191 -3.04 -5.16 -3.24
C ASP A 191 -2.00 -5.22 -2.11
N GLN A 192 -2.46 -5.04 -0.87
CA GLN A 192 -1.61 -4.91 0.32
C GLN A 192 -1.06 -6.26 0.83
N HIS A 193 -1.60 -7.38 0.37
CA HIS A 193 -1.22 -8.73 0.82
C HIS A 193 -0.36 -9.47 -0.20
N SER A 194 -0.15 -8.89 -1.37
CA SER A 194 0.58 -9.49 -2.49
C SER A 194 1.96 -8.85 -2.70
N PHE A 195 2.94 -9.70 -2.97
CA PHE A 195 4.31 -9.30 -3.22
C PHE A 195 4.47 -8.66 -4.60
N ARG A 196 5.30 -7.62 -4.68
CA ARG A 196 5.60 -6.82 -5.89
C ARG A 196 4.38 -6.12 -6.48
N GLU A 197 3.46 -5.73 -5.60
CA GLU A 197 2.39 -4.80 -5.91
C GLU A 197 2.87 -3.35 -5.88
N ARG A 198 1.96 -2.41 -6.10
CA ARG A 198 2.24 -0.98 -6.22
C ARG A 198 1.62 -0.24 -5.05
N VAL A 199 2.25 0.84 -4.64
CA VAL A 199 1.77 1.69 -3.55
C VAL A 199 1.97 3.17 -3.84
N SER A 200 1.01 3.98 -3.40
CA SER A 200 1.09 5.43 -3.39
C SER A 200 0.84 5.92 -1.97
N LEU A 201 1.77 6.72 -1.46
CA LEU A 201 1.61 7.49 -0.22
C LEU A 201 1.34 8.94 -0.61
N GLN A 202 0.17 9.46 -0.25
CA GLN A 202 -0.24 10.83 -0.56
C GLN A 202 -0.26 11.66 0.72
N ILE A 203 0.48 12.76 0.71
CA ILE A 203 0.46 13.74 1.80
C ILE A 203 -0.65 14.73 1.50
N ASN A 204 -1.52 14.98 2.46
CA ASN A 204 -2.63 15.91 2.29
C ASN A 204 -2.36 17.19 3.08
N ARG A 205 -3.15 18.22 2.79
CA ARG A 205 -3.09 19.48 3.52
C ARG A 205 -3.35 19.29 5.02
N PRO A 206 -2.75 20.11 5.89
CA PRO A 206 -3.05 20.11 7.30
C PRO A 206 -4.55 20.28 7.58
N VAL A 207 -5.06 19.59 8.59
CA VAL A 207 -6.44 19.75 9.06
C VAL A 207 -6.58 21.12 9.71
N GLU A 208 -7.49 21.95 9.18
CA GLU A 208 -7.88 23.22 9.80
C GLU A 208 -8.68 22.93 11.07
N THR A 209 -8.21 23.42 12.22
CA THR A 209 -8.88 23.19 13.50
C THR A 209 -9.73 24.39 13.92
N PRO A 210 -10.85 24.16 14.64
CA PRO A 210 -11.63 25.25 15.21
C PRO A 210 -10.82 26.01 16.29
N PRO A 211 -11.24 27.24 16.66
CA PRO A 211 -10.63 28.02 17.73
C PRO A 211 -10.45 27.20 19.01
N MET A 212 -9.40 27.50 19.78
CA MET A 212 -9.06 26.73 20.98
C MET A 212 -10.19 26.80 22.02
N PRO A 213 -10.33 25.80 22.91
CA PRO A 213 -11.38 25.80 23.93
C PRO A 213 -11.43 27.12 24.71
N LEU A 214 -12.65 27.60 24.99
CA LEU A 214 -12.95 28.86 25.68
C LEU A 214 -12.65 30.15 24.88
N GLN A 215 -12.31 30.05 23.59
CA GLN A 215 -12.21 31.20 22.69
C GLN A 215 -13.51 31.42 21.90
N GLU A 216 -13.66 32.62 21.35
CA GLU A 216 -14.79 32.94 20.48
C GLU A 216 -14.81 32.02 19.24
N GLY A 217 -15.98 31.44 18.94
CA GLY A 217 -16.15 30.48 17.84
C GLY A 217 -15.68 29.05 18.15
N ALA A 218 -15.24 28.74 19.37
CA ALA A 218 -14.91 27.37 19.77
C ALA A 218 -16.18 26.51 19.93
N PRO A 219 -16.10 25.18 19.70
CA PRO A 219 -17.21 24.26 19.92
C PRO A 219 -17.71 24.33 21.37
N ILE A 220 -19.03 24.43 21.53
CA ILE A 220 -19.69 24.54 22.83
C ILE A 220 -20.16 23.13 23.24
N PRO A 221 -19.83 22.67 24.46
CA PRO A 221 -20.31 21.40 24.97
C PRO A 221 -21.83 21.39 25.18
N GLU A 222 -22.43 20.21 25.10
CA GLU A 222 -23.83 19.99 25.47
C GLU A 222 -24.01 20.19 26.99
N GLU A 223 -25.23 20.55 27.43
CA GLU A 223 -25.51 20.91 28.83
C GLU A 223 -25.23 19.74 29.80
N ASP A 224 -25.52 18.51 29.37
CA ASP A 224 -25.22 17.28 30.11
C ASP A 224 -23.71 17.00 30.23
N GLU A 225 -22.91 17.35 29.21
CA GLU A 225 -21.45 17.23 29.27
C GLU A 225 -20.83 18.24 30.24
N LEU A 226 -21.39 19.45 30.33
CA LEU A 226 -20.98 20.46 31.32
C LEU A 226 -21.26 19.98 32.74
N ASP A 227 -22.45 19.43 32.99
CA ASP A 227 -22.80 18.86 34.30
C ASP A 227 -21.89 17.71 34.69
N ALA A 228 -21.54 16.83 33.74
CA ALA A 228 -20.73 15.65 33.99
C ALA A 228 -19.22 15.93 34.14
N TYR A 229 -18.69 16.93 33.42
CA TYR A 229 -17.24 17.12 33.27
C TYR A 229 -16.73 18.53 33.61
N GLY A 230 -17.62 19.49 33.92
CA GLY A 230 -17.26 20.88 34.24
C GLY A 230 -16.45 21.54 33.12
N GLU A 231 -15.39 22.27 33.45
CA GLU A 231 -14.53 22.94 32.46
C GLU A 231 -13.92 21.99 31.42
N LYS A 232 -13.71 20.71 31.76
CA LYS A 232 -13.18 19.72 30.82
C LYS A 232 -14.15 19.39 29.69
N ALA A 233 -15.43 19.75 29.82
CA ALA A 233 -16.42 19.58 28.76
C ALA A 233 -16.01 20.35 27.49
N HIS A 234 -15.45 21.56 27.62
CA HIS A 234 -14.97 22.34 26.46
C HIS A 234 -13.85 21.62 25.70
N ASP A 235 -12.89 21.03 26.41
CA ASP A 235 -11.82 20.24 25.78
C ASP A 235 -12.37 19.00 25.05
N ARG A 236 -13.40 18.37 25.63
CA ARG A 236 -14.05 17.20 25.03
C ARG A 236 -14.83 17.56 23.78
N ALA A 237 -15.61 18.64 23.81
CA ALA A 237 -16.35 19.15 22.65
C ALA A 237 -15.40 19.49 21.51
N TRP A 238 -14.30 20.20 21.80
CA TRP A 238 -13.28 20.51 20.80
C TRP A 238 -12.63 19.25 20.23
N CYS A 239 -12.27 18.28 21.08
CA CYS A 239 -11.70 17.02 20.60
C CYS A 239 -12.69 16.20 19.76
N LYS A 240 -13.98 16.20 20.11
CA LYS A 240 -15.06 15.53 19.35
C LYS A 240 -15.17 16.13 17.95
N GLU A 241 -15.19 17.45 17.85
CA GLU A 241 -15.27 18.17 16.58
C GLU A 241 -14.05 17.89 15.67
N VAL A 242 -12.84 18.04 16.20
CA VAL A 242 -11.61 17.74 15.43
C VAL A 242 -11.54 16.27 15.01
N THR A 243 -12.03 15.35 15.85
CA THR A 243 -12.08 13.93 15.49
C THR A 243 -13.08 13.66 14.37
N SER A 244 -14.23 14.35 14.37
CA SER A 244 -15.25 14.28 13.31
C SER A 244 -14.74 14.83 11.98
N MET A 245 -14.09 16.01 12.01
CA MET A 245 -13.41 16.59 10.84
C MET A 245 -12.36 15.63 10.28
N LEU A 246 -11.53 15.04 11.16
CA LEU A 246 -10.51 14.07 10.77
C LEU A 246 -11.10 12.78 10.20
N GLN A 247 -12.24 12.30 10.71
CA GLN A 247 -12.95 11.13 10.15
C GLN A 247 -13.34 11.38 8.69
N THR A 248 -13.87 12.58 8.41
CA THR A 248 -14.24 12.98 7.04
C THR A 248 -13.01 13.03 6.13
N GLU A 249 -11.91 13.63 6.60
CA GLU A 249 -10.66 13.65 5.84
C GLU A 249 -10.11 12.25 5.57
N ILE A 250 -10.09 11.35 6.57
CA ILE A 250 -9.60 9.98 6.37
C ILE A 250 -10.50 9.20 5.38
N ASN A 251 -11.81 9.39 5.43
CA ASN A 251 -12.73 8.77 4.46
C ASN A 251 -12.50 9.30 3.03
N ARG A 252 -12.27 10.60 2.89
CA ARG A 252 -11.95 11.23 1.61
C ARG A 252 -10.64 10.66 1.04
N ILE A 253 -9.55 10.71 1.80
CA ILE A 253 -8.21 10.32 1.31
C ILE A 253 -8.06 8.79 1.13
N SER A 254 -8.84 7.96 1.83
CA SER A 254 -8.81 6.50 1.64
C SER A 254 -9.58 6.04 0.39
N HIS A 255 -10.29 6.96 -0.27
CA HIS A 255 -11.28 6.66 -1.30
C HIS A 255 -12.33 5.65 -0.79
N ALA A 256 -12.83 5.88 0.43
CA ALA A 256 -13.84 5.05 1.07
C ALA A 256 -15.05 4.82 0.15
N GLN A 257 -15.54 3.58 0.10
CA GLN A 257 -16.73 3.15 -0.63
C GLN A 257 -17.54 2.19 0.24
N GLU A 258 -18.86 2.14 0.03
CA GLU A 258 -19.77 1.29 0.81
C GLU A 258 -19.42 -0.20 0.66
N SER A 259 -19.02 -0.63 -0.54
CA SER A 259 -18.61 -2.01 -0.79
C SER A 259 -17.28 -2.14 -1.55
N TRP A 260 -16.69 -3.34 -1.52
CA TRP A 260 -15.54 -3.69 -2.34
C TRP A 260 -15.87 -3.74 -3.84
N GLU A 261 -17.10 -4.07 -4.19
CA GLU A 261 -17.58 -4.09 -5.56
C GLU A 261 -17.56 -2.67 -6.14
N ASP A 262 -18.15 -1.70 -5.45
CA ASP A 262 -18.19 -0.29 -5.90
C ASP A 262 -16.77 0.26 -6.10
N ARG A 263 -15.86 -0.08 -5.17
CA ARG A 263 -14.44 0.25 -5.33
C ARG A 263 -13.88 -0.37 -6.62
N GLU A 264 -14.10 -1.65 -6.88
CA GLU A 264 -13.64 -2.28 -8.13
C GLU A 264 -14.24 -1.60 -9.37
N LEU A 265 -15.52 -1.22 -9.32
CA LEU A 265 -16.19 -0.53 -10.41
C LEU A 265 -15.55 0.83 -10.71
N VAL A 266 -15.26 1.65 -9.69
CA VAL A 266 -14.54 2.93 -9.85
C VAL A 266 -13.17 2.72 -10.51
N TRP A 267 -12.40 1.74 -10.04
CA TRP A 267 -11.06 1.44 -10.59
C TRP A 267 -11.10 0.93 -12.04
N ARG A 268 -12.18 0.22 -12.40
CA ARG A 268 -12.45 -0.25 -13.76
C ARG A 268 -12.92 0.89 -14.67
N ALA A 269 -13.83 1.74 -14.21
CA ALA A 269 -14.31 2.92 -14.94
C ALA A 269 -13.15 3.86 -15.28
N ARG A 270 -12.29 4.16 -14.30
CA ARG A 270 -11.03 4.88 -14.52
C ARG A 270 -10.16 4.23 -15.60
N ARG A 271 -10.04 2.89 -15.62
CA ARG A 271 -9.26 2.19 -16.66
C ARG A 271 -9.85 2.41 -18.04
N MET A 272 -11.17 2.36 -18.17
CA MET A 272 -11.89 2.55 -19.43
C MET A 272 -11.71 3.98 -19.95
N ILE A 273 -11.89 4.98 -19.09
CA ILE A 273 -11.70 6.39 -19.43
C ILE A 273 -10.26 6.67 -19.89
N HIS A 274 -9.26 6.22 -19.12
CA HIS A 274 -7.84 6.34 -19.49
C HIS A 274 -7.56 5.76 -20.87
N THR A 275 -8.12 4.57 -21.11
CA THR A 275 -7.92 3.82 -22.34
C THR A 275 -8.48 4.54 -23.57
N ILE A 276 -9.60 5.26 -23.43
CA ILE A 276 -10.17 6.08 -24.50
C ILE A 276 -9.39 7.38 -24.68
N ARG A 277 -9.10 8.11 -23.60
CA ARG A 277 -8.39 9.39 -23.66
C ARG A 277 -6.97 9.26 -24.23
N SER A 278 -6.26 8.18 -23.95
CA SER A 278 -4.92 7.94 -24.53
C SER A 278 -4.93 7.44 -25.98
N GLY A 279 -6.10 7.16 -26.57
CA GLY A 279 -6.21 6.68 -27.95
C GLY A 279 -5.40 5.41 -28.25
N GLU A 280 -4.64 5.45 -29.35
CA GLU A 280 -3.79 4.34 -29.81
C GLU A 280 -2.50 4.19 -29.00
N ASN A 281 -1.98 5.28 -28.43
CA ASN A 281 -0.73 5.30 -27.67
C ASN A 281 -1.00 5.25 -26.16
N VAL A 282 -1.61 4.16 -25.68
CA VAL A 282 -1.80 3.95 -24.23
C VAL A 282 -0.44 3.76 -23.55
N SER A 283 0.05 4.81 -22.92
CA SER A 283 1.20 4.72 -22.02
C SER A 283 0.80 4.01 -20.72
N LYS A 284 1.79 3.36 -20.10
CA LYS A 284 1.63 2.89 -18.72
C LYS A 284 1.67 4.12 -17.82
N ILE A 285 0.60 4.34 -17.09
CA ILE A 285 0.53 5.37 -16.05
C ILE A 285 1.19 4.90 -14.76
N GLY A 286 1.69 5.87 -14.01
CA GLY A 286 2.13 5.68 -12.63
C GLY A 286 0.96 5.26 -11.75
N TYR A 287 1.27 4.64 -10.61
CA TYR A 287 0.24 4.22 -9.66
C TYR A 287 -0.40 5.41 -8.96
N ASN A 288 0.35 6.46 -8.64
CA ASN A 288 -0.18 7.74 -8.16
C ASN A 288 -1.18 8.37 -9.15
N GLU A 289 -0.86 8.40 -10.45
CA GLU A 289 -1.78 8.87 -11.50
C GLU A 289 -3.04 8.00 -11.57
N ALA A 290 -2.90 6.69 -11.36
CA ALA A 290 -4.04 5.79 -11.30
C ALA A 290 -4.91 6.04 -10.07
N VAL A 291 -4.32 6.37 -8.92
CA VAL A 291 -5.04 6.77 -7.71
C VAL A 291 -5.79 8.08 -7.94
N LEU A 292 -5.14 9.11 -8.49
CA LEU A 292 -5.78 10.39 -8.83
C LEU A 292 -6.94 10.17 -9.82
N GLY A 293 -6.74 9.37 -10.85
CA GLY A 293 -7.83 9.02 -11.78
C GLY A 293 -9.00 8.33 -11.09
N SER A 294 -8.75 7.49 -10.08
CA SER A 294 -9.80 6.86 -9.27
C SER A 294 -10.55 7.90 -8.44
N ARG A 295 -9.82 8.85 -7.83
CA ARG A 295 -10.39 9.97 -7.06
C ARG A 295 -11.35 10.79 -7.92
N ARG A 296 -10.95 11.12 -9.15
CA ARG A 296 -11.76 11.86 -10.13
C ARG A 296 -13.06 11.15 -10.48
N VAL A 297 -12.99 9.85 -10.76
CA VAL A 297 -14.18 9.05 -11.09
C VAL A 297 -15.13 8.99 -9.90
N ARG A 298 -14.60 8.79 -8.69
CA ARG A 298 -15.38 8.78 -7.45
C ARG A 298 -16.11 10.12 -7.25
N ALA A 299 -15.39 11.23 -7.34
CA ALA A 299 -15.96 12.56 -7.16
C ALA A 299 -17.08 12.86 -8.17
N ALA A 300 -16.88 12.52 -9.45
CA ALA A 300 -17.90 12.69 -10.48
C ALA A 300 -19.13 11.80 -10.22
N TRP A 301 -18.93 10.53 -9.86
CA TRP A 301 -20.01 9.59 -9.58
C TRP A 301 -20.85 10.03 -8.37
N GLN A 302 -20.22 10.41 -7.26
CA GLN A 302 -20.91 10.93 -6.08
C GLN A 302 -21.64 12.25 -6.36
N TYR A 303 -21.05 13.14 -7.16
CA TYR A 303 -21.72 14.38 -7.56
C TYR A 303 -23.01 14.08 -8.34
N PHE A 304 -22.96 13.19 -9.32
CA PHE A 304 -24.15 12.85 -10.09
C PHE A 304 -25.14 11.97 -9.33
N SER A 305 -24.72 11.13 -8.38
CA SER A 305 -25.67 10.35 -7.57
C SER A 305 -26.60 11.26 -6.75
N VAL A 306 -26.12 12.44 -6.35
CA VAL A 306 -26.93 13.45 -5.65
C VAL A 306 -27.72 14.33 -6.63
N ASN A 307 -27.09 14.81 -7.71
CA ASN A 307 -27.70 15.81 -8.61
C ASN A 307 -28.54 15.23 -9.75
N ASP A 308 -28.26 14.01 -10.19
CA ASP A 308 -28.99 13.27 -11.23
C ASP A 308 -29.03 11.76 -10.88
N PRO A 309 -29.75 11.38 -9.81
CA PRO A 309 -29.74 10.01 -9.29
C PRO A 309 -30.23 9.00 -10.31
N LYS A 310 -31.24 9.37 -11.13
CA LYS A 310 -31.83 8.48 -12.11
C LYS A 310 -30.83 8.11 -13.21
N ARG A 311 -30.18 9.11 -13.82
CA ARG A 311 -29.16 8.85 -14.84
C ARG A 311 -27.97 8.09 -14.27
N THR A 312 -27.57 8.41 -13.05
CA THR A 312 -26.47 7.73 -12.35
C THR A 312 -26.78 6.24 -12.18
N GLN A 313 -27.97 5.90 -11.69
CA GLN A 313 -28.41 4.52 -11.54
C GLN A 313 -28.44 3.78 -12.89
N GLU A 314 -28.95 4.41 -13.95
CA GLU A 314 -28.99 3.80 -15.29
C GLU A 314 -27.58 3.48 -15.82
N ILE A 315 -26.61 4.37 -15.62
CA ILE A 315 -25.22 4.15 -16.03
C ILE A 315 -24.56 3.07 -15.16
N GLU A 316 -24.82 3.10 -13.85
CA GLU A 316 -24.30 2.12 -12.91
C GLU A 316 -24.80 0.71 -13.24
N ASP A 317 -26.08 0.55 -13.54
CA ASP A 317 -26.69 -0.72 -13.93
C ASP A 317 -26.08 -1.25 -15.24
N LYS A 318 -25.94 -0.38 -16.25
CA LYS A 318 -25.24 -0.72 -17.51
C LYS A 318 -23.80 -1.15 -17.25
N PHE A 319 -23.11 -0.44 -16.35
CA PHE A 319 -21.73 -0.71 -16.04
C PHE A 319 -21.54 -2.00 -15.24
N LYS A 320 -22.40 -2.30 -14.26
CA LYS A 320 -22.47 -3.56 -13.51
C LYS A 320 -22.79 -4.74 -14.42
N SER A 321 -23.77 -4.59 -15.33
CA SER A 321 -24.09 -5.61 -16.33
C SER A 321 -22.91 -5.91 -17.26
N HIS A 322 -22.29 -4.88 -17.84
CA HIS A 322 -21.05 -5.02 -18.61
C HIS A 322 -19.90 -5.56 -17.76
N HIS A 323 -19.93 -5.31 -16.44
CA HIS A 323 -18.97 -5.87 -15.51
C HIS A 323 -19.05 -7.38 -15.46
N HIS A 324 -20.22 -7.90 -15.10
CA HIS A 324 -20.49 -9.32 -14.98
C HIS A 324 -20.34 -10.06 -16.32
N GLU A 325 -20.68 -9.43 -17.45
CA GLU A 325 -20.45 -10.04 -18.76
C GLU A 325 -18.96 -10.29 -19.00
N MET A 326 -18.11 -9.29 -18.76
CA MET A 326 -16.66 -9.41 -18.91
C MET A 326 -16.05 -10.45 -17.96
N GLU A 327 -16.59 -10.60 -16.75
CA GLU A 327 -16.19 -11.65 -15.81
C GLU A 327 -16.60 -13.05 -16.26
N ARG A 328 -17.86 -13.20 -16.70
CA ARG A 328 -18.42 -14.45 -17.24
C ARG A 328 -17.58 -14.95 -18.41
N ILE A 329 -17.24 -14.07 -19.34
CA ILE A 329 -16.38 -14.40 -20.46
C ILE A 329 -14.90 -14.38 -20.10
N GLN A 330 -14.51 -14.09 -18.85
CA GLN A 330 -13.12 -14.03 -18.36
C GLN A 330 -12.19 -13.18 -19.25
N LEU A 331 -12.61 -11.97 -19.60
CA LEU A 331 -11.80 -11.02 -20.34
C LEU A 331 -11.53 -9.78 -19.51
N ARG A 332 -10.36 -9.19 -19.73
CA ARG A 332 -9.99 -7.90 -19.14
C ARG A 332 -10.14 -6.80 -20.19
N SER A 333 -10.43 -5.57 -19.77
CA SER A 333 -10.70 -4.44 -20.68
C SER A 333 -9.57 -4.20 -21.70
N TRP A 334 -8.30 -4.31 -21.28
CA TRP A 334 -7.15 -4.14 -22.18
C TRP A 334 -6.97 -5.30 -23.18
N GLU A 335 -7.64 -6.44 -22.97
CA GLU A 335 -7.59 -7.57 -23.88
C GLU A 335 -8.42 -7.33 -25.13
N LEU A 336 -9.41 -6.42 -25.08
CA LEU A 336 -10.26 -6.04 -26.20
C LEU A 336 -9.51 -5.21 -27.28
N LYS A 337 -8.47 -4.46 -26.89
CA LYS A 337 -7.66 -3.65 -27.83
C LYS A 337 -6.83 -4.50 -28.78
N ASP A 338 -6.50 -3.97 -29.96
CA ASP A 338 -5.56 -4.57 -30.92
C ASP A 338 -5.86 -6.04 -31.28
N ARG A 339 -7.15 -6.44 -31.31
CA ARG A 339 -7.56 -7.82 -31.59
C ARG A 339 -6.85 -8.39 -32.83
N LYS A 340 -6.82 -7.62 -33.93
CA LYS A 340 -6.16 -8.00 -35.20
C LYS A 340 -4.67 -8.36 -35.00
N LYS A 341 -3.93 -7.56 -34.23
CA LYS A 341 -2.51 -7.84 -33.92
C LYS A 341 -2.38 -9.10 -33.05
N LYS A 342 -3.26 -9.25 -32.04
CA LYS A 342 -3.26 -10.37 -31.09
C LYS A 342 -3.57 -11.72 -31.74
N ILE A 343 -4.42 -11.77 -32.77
CA ILE A 343 -4.77 -13.01 -33.50
C ILE A 343 -3.83 -13.32 -34.68
N SER A 344 -2.80 -12.50 -34.92
CA SER A 344 -1.88 -12.71 -36.04
C SER A 344 -1.06 -14.00 -35.89
N LYS A 345 -0.65 -14.61 -37.02
CA LYS A 345 0.26 -15.77 -37.03
C LYS A 345 1.61 -15.42 -36.38
N THR A 346 2.12 -14.21 -36.62
CA THR A 346 3.35 -13.71 -36.02
C THR A 346 3.26 -13.64 -34.49
N ALA A 347 2.13 -13.15 -33.94
CA ALA A 347 1.91 -13.14 -32.50
C ALA A 347 1.87 -14.56 -31.92
N PHE A 348 1.24 -15.52 -32.61
CA PHE A 348 1.24 -16.91 -32.19
C PHE A 348 2.66 -17.49 -32.13
N ILE A 349 3.42 -17.42 -33.23
CA ILE A 349 4.78 -17.96 -33.33
C ILE A 349 5.69 -17.35 -32.26
N LYS A 350 5.62 -16.02 -32.09
CA LYS A 350 6.41 -15.31 -31.08
C LYS A 350 6.10 -15.79 -29.65
N ASN A 351 4.83 -15.85 -29.27
CA ASN A 351 4.45 -16.29 -27.92
C ASN A 351 4.74 -17.78 -27.72
N PHE A 352 4.56 -18.61 -28.74
CA PHE A 352 4.91 -20.04 -28.68
C PHE A 352 6.42 -20.24 -28.50
N ALA A 353 7.26 -19.55 -29.27
CA ALA A 353 8.71 -19.62 -29.13
C ALA A 353 9.18 -19.16 -27.74
N PHE A 354 8.64 -18.05 -27.22
CA PHE A 354 8.97 -17.61 -25.85
C PHE A 354 8.48 -18.57 -24.78
N TRP A 355 7.33 -19.19 -24.98
CA TRP A 355 6.79 -20.19 -24.08
C TRP A 355 7.70 -21.42 -24.03
N VAL A 356 8.04 -22.01 -25.19
CA VAL A 356 8.96 -23.16 -25.29
C VAL A 356 10.32 -22.80 -24.70
N TRP A 357 10.93 -21.69 -25.11
CA TRP A 357 12.22 -21.24 -24.58
C TRP A 357 12.21 -21.11 -23.06
N SER A 358 11.19 -20.43 -22.51
CA SER A 358 11.09 -20.25 -21.06
C SER A 358 10.88 -21.58 -20.35
N ALA A 359 10.07 -22.49 -20.90
CA ALA A 359 9.83 -23.82 -20.34
C ALA A 359 11.11 -24.66 -20.33
N SER A 360 11.88 -24.67 -21.42
CA SER A 360 13.14 -25.41 -21.51
C SER A 360 14.15 -24.95 -20.45
N TRP A 361 14.36 -23.64 -20.29
CA TRP A 361 15.23 -23.11 -19.24
C TRP A 361 14.69 -23.37 -17.83
N MET A 362 13.37 -23.46 -17.70
CA MET A 362 12.75 -23.78 -16.43
C MET A 362 12.90 -25.25 -16.01
N LEU A 363 13.31 -26.16 -16.90
CA LEU A 363 13.67 -27.54 -16.53
C LEU A 363 15.14 -27.67 -16.08
N GLY A 364 15.94 -26.63 -16.25
CA GLY A 364 17.38 -26.64 -15.97
C GLY A 364 17.78 -26.20 -14.56
N PHE A 365 19.09 -26.01 -14.38
CA PHE A 365 19.74 -25.68 -13.11
C PHE A 365 19.12 -24.45 -12.39
N VAL A 366 18.70 -23.43 -13.13
CA VAL A 366 18.13 -22.20 -12.57
C VAL A 366 16.86 -22.47 -11.76
N THR A 367 15.92 -23.25 -12.28
CA THR A 367 14.68 -23.55 -11.56
C THR A 367 14.92 -24.52 -10.42
N TRP A 368 15.70 -25.59 -10.64
CA TRP A 368 15.96 -26.55 -9.57
C TRP A 368 16.66 -25.91 -8.38
N SER A 369 17.67 -25.08 -8.62
CA SER A 369 18.31 -24.29 -7.56
C SER A 369 17.34 -23.32 -6.89
N ALA A 370 16.47 -22.65 -7.65
CA ALA A 370 15.44 -21.78 -7.07
C ALA A 370 14.46 -22.57 -6.20
N MET A 371 14.00 -23.75 -6.64
CA MET A 371 13.06 -24.60 -5.90
C MET A 371 13.69 -25.10 -4.61
N ILE A 372 14.93 -25.60 -4.64
CA ILE A 372 15.65 -26.02 -3.43
C ILE A 372 15.77 -24.83 -2.45
N ALA A 373 16.16 -23.66 -2.95
CA ALA A 373 16.37 -22.47 -2.13
C ALA A 373 15.09 -21.81 -1.61
N THR A 374 13.90 -22.12 -2.15
CA THR A 374 12.67 -21.36 -1.83
C THR A 374 11.47 -22.20 -1.43
N SER A 375 11.36 -23.46 -1.88
CA SER A 375 10.15 -24.27 -1.69
C SER A 375 9.82 -24.50 -0.22
N VAL A 376 10.80 -24.84 0.63
CA VAL A 376 10.54 -25.12 2.05
C VAL A 376 10.07 -23.85 2.79
N PRO A 377 10.79 -22.71 2.75
CA PRO A 377 10.28 -21.47 3.32
C PRO A 377 8.92 -21.06 2.76
N TYR A 378 8.72 -21.19 1.45
CA TYR A 378 7.44 -20.84 0.81
C TYR A 378 6.28 -21.68 1.35
N LEU A 379 6.42 -23.00 1.41
CA LEU A 379 5.39 -23.90 1.92
C LEU A 379 5.12 -23.65 3.41
N PHE A 380 6.17 -23.42 4.20
CA PHE A 380 6.04 -23.05 5.60
C PHE A 380 5.25 -21.75 5.76
N VAL A 381 5.66 -20.68 5.08
CA VAL A 381 4.95 -19.38 5.13
C VAL A 381 3.50 -19.57 4.70
N ARG A 382 3.24 -20.29 3.60
CA ARG A 382 1.89 -20.55 3.11
C ARG A 382 1.04 -21.26 4.17
N PHE A 383 1.56 -22.34 4.77
CA PHE A 383 0.86 -23.12 5.78
C PHE A 383 0.49 -22.30 7.01
N PHE A 384 1.47 -21.61 7.61
CA PHE A 384 1.24 -20.82 8.84
C PHE A 384 0.35 -19.60 8.59
N VAL A 385 0.52 -18.94 7.45
CA VAL A 385 -0.36 -17.82 7.06
C VAL A 385 -1.77 -18.33 6.80
N SER A 386 -1.97 -19.44 6.08
CA SER A 386 -3.32 -19.98 5.86
C SER A 386 -4.00 -20.42 7.16
N MET A 387 -3.24 -21.02 8.07
CA MET A 387 -3.74 -21.45 9.38
C MET A 387 -4.22 -20.23 10.20
N LYS A 388 -3.44 -19.14 10.23
CA LYS A 388 -3.80 -17.93 10.99
C LYS A 388 -4.86 -17.07 10.31
N ALA A 389 -4.82 -16.94 8.99
CA ALA A 389 -5.75 -16.15 8.20
C ALA A 389 -7.18 -16.73 8.16
N SER A 390 -7.36 -17.97 8.60
CA SER A 390 -8.68 -18.57 8.82
C SER A 390 -9.54 -17.78 9.81
N LYS A 391 -8.91 -17.06 10.74
CA LYS A 391 -9.59 -16.16 11.68
C LYS A 391 -9.74 -14.77 11.08
N GLN A 392 -10.95 -14.21 11.12
CA GLN A 392 -11.28 -12.87 10.59
C GLN A 392 -10.35 -11.78 11.14
N GLU A 393 -10.04 -11.82 12.44
CA GLU A 393 -9.15 -10.89 13.14
C GLU A 393 -7.74 -10.76 12.52
N ASN A 394 -7.27 -11.80 11.81
CA ASN A 394 -5.92 -11.85 11.26
C ASN A 394 -5.84 -11.50 9.78
N LYS A 395 -6.99 -11.27 9.11
CA LYS A 395 -7.02 -11.02 7.66
C LYS A 395 -6.26 -9.74 7.28
N ALA A 396 -6.42 -8.67 8.05
CA ALA A 396 -5.68 -7.42 7.84
C ALA A 396 -4.15 -7.60 7.96
N GLY A 397 -3.70 -8.59 8.75
CA GLY A 397 -2.29 -8.87 8.99
C GLY A 397 -1.62 -9.82 7.99
N VAL A 398 -2.31 -10.32 6.95
CA VAL A 398 -1.78 -11.36 6.06
C VAL A 398 -0.48 -10.95 5.36
N GLY A 399 -0.44 -9.75 4.79
CA GLY A 399 0.76 -9.21 4.15
C GLY A 399 1.93 -9.11 5.14
N SER A 400 1.65 -8.58 6.33
CA SER A 400 2.62 -8.44 7.42
C SER A 400 3.21 -9.79 7.86
N MET A 401 2.37 -10.83 8.00
CA MET A 401 2.83 -12.17 8.37
C MET A 401 3.71 -12.78 7.28
N LYS A 402 3.30 -12.67 6.00
CA LYS A 402 4.12 -13.13 4.86
C LYS A 402 5.49 -12.47 4.88
N LEU A 403 5.55 -11.15 5.09
CA LEU A 403 6.79 -10.39 5.13
C LEU A 403 7.69 -10.82 6.31
N LEU A 404 7.16 -10.81 7.53
CA LEU A 404 7.92 -11.16 8.74
C LEU A 404 8.47 -12.58 8.71
N TYR A 405 7.64 -13.56 8.34
CA TYR A 405 8.09 -14.94 8.23
C TYR A 405 9.13 -15.10 7.12
N SER A 406 9.00 -14.38 6.01
CA SER A 406 9.97 -14.46 4.93
C SER A 406 11.33 -13.89 5.32
N ILE A 407 11.37 -12.74 6.02
CA ILE A 407 12.62 -12.11 6.50
C ILE A 407 13.36 -13.03 7.47
N GLY A 408 12.65 -13.76 8.33
CA GLY A 408 13.25 -14.70 9.27
C GLY A 408 13.70 -16.02 8.63
N LEU A 409 12.84 -16.65 7.83
CA LEU A 409 13.03 -18.04 7.39
C LEU A 409 13.97 -18.19 6.20
N TYR A 410 13.89 -17.29 5.21
CA TYR A 410 14.68 -17.45 3.97
C TYR A 410 16.19 -17.40 4.23
N PRO A 411 16.74 -16.43 4.99
CA PRO A 411 18.18 -16.40 5.25
C PRO A 411 18.70 -17.65 5.97
N VAL A 412 17.95 -18.13 6.98
CA VAL A 412 18.30 -19.35 7.72
C VAL A 412 18.30 -20.56 6.80
N TRP A 413 17.27 -20.70 5.97
CA TRP A 413 17.17 -21.78 4.99
C TRP A 413 18.27 -21.70 3.93
N TRP A 414 18.61 -20.51 3.45
CA TRP A 414 19.69 -20.32 2.47
C TRP A 414 21.05 -20.70 3.02
N VAL A 415 21.36 -20.34 4.27
CA VAL A 415 22.60 -20.75 4.94
C VAL A 415 22.64 -22.27 5.09
N PHE A 416 21.54 -22.88 5.55
CA PHE A 416 21.43 -24.34 5.65
C PHE A 416 21.66 -25.03 4.30
N CYS A 417 20.91 -24.65 3.26
CA CYS A 417 21.06 -25.22 1.92
C CYS A 417 22.45 -24.98 1.33
N ALA A 418 23.03 -23.80 1.55
CA ALA A 418 24.37 -23.47 1.07
C ALA A 418 25.43 -24.41 1.67
N ILE A 419 25.41 -24.59 3.00
CA ILE A 419 26.36 -25.46 3.72
C ILE A 419 26.15 -26.92 3.31
N SER A 420 24.91 -27.42 3.38
CA SER A 420 24.59 -28.81 3.06
C SER A 420 24.93 -29.16 1.61
N MET A 421 24.57 -28.28 0.67
CA MET A 421 24.84 -28.52 -0.75
C MET A 421 26.32 -28.32 -1.11
N GLY A 422 26.98 -27.33 -0.51
CA GLY A 422 28.41 -27.13 -0.71
C GLY A 422 29.20 -28.36 -0.24
N TRP A 423 28.90 -28.86 0.96
CA TRP A 423 29.48 -30.12 1.46
C TRP A 423 29.15 -31.31 0.56
N PHE A 424 27.88 -31.47 0.17
CA PHE A 424 27.46 -32.60 -0.67
C PHE A 424 28.13 -32.59 -2.05
N ILE A 425 28.34 -31.43 -2.67
CA ILE A 425 28.95 -31.33 -4.00
C ILE A 425 30.48 -31.51 -3.94
N ALA A 426 31.15 -30.89 -2.97
CA ALA A 426 32.60 -30.69 -3.03
C ALA A 426 33.41 -31.32 -1.88
N SER A 427 32.77 -31.89 -0.86
CA SER A 427 33.50 -32.61 0.18
C SER A 427 34.01 -33.95 -0.32
N ALA A 428 35.27 -34.27 -0.02
CA ALA A 428 35.85 -35.59 -0.27
C ALA A 428 35.12 -36.72 0.47
N SER A 429 34.50 -36.41 1.61
CA SER A 429 33.69 -37.36 2.38
C SER A 429 32.23 -37.47 1.91
N SER A 430 31.85 -36.76 0.84
CA SER A 430 30.49 -36.81 0.33
C SER A 430 30.20 -38.16 -0.37
N PRO A 431 29.01 -38.75 -0.18
CA PRO A 431 28.57 -39.91 -0.95
C PRO A 431 28.58 -39.68 -2.46
N LEU A 432 28.51 -38.42 -2.91
CA LEU A 432 28.53 -38.07 -4.32
C LEU A 432 29.86 -38.46 -5.01
N GLN A 433 30.97 -38.49 -4.25
CA GLN A 433 32.29 -38.85 -4.78
C GLN A 433 32.42 -40.35 -5.10
N SER A 434 31.55 -41.19 -4.53
CA SER A 434 31.52 -42.62 -4.84
C SER A 434 30.69 -42.99 -6.07
N ILE A 435 30.06 -42.00 -6.73
CA ILE A 435 29.23 -42.24 -7.91
C ILE A 435 30.03 -41.88 -9.17
N ASP A 436 30.22 -42.85 -10.07
CA ASP A 436 30.80 -42.64 -11.41
C ASP A 436 29.80 -41.89 -12.30
N LEU A 437 29.76 -40.57 -12.15
CA LEU A 437 28.94 -39.70 -12.97
C LEU A 437 29.69 -39.33 -14.26
N PRO A 438 29.10 -39.55 -15.45
CA PRO A 438 29.73 -39.19 -16.71
C PRO A 438 29.83 -37.66 -16.83
N GLY A 439 31.06 -37.13 -16.82
CA GLY A 439 31.33 -35.73 -17.15
C GLY A 439 32.50 -35.11 -16.37
N PHE A 440 33.05 -34.04 -16.92
CA PHE A 440 34.19 -33.30 -16.35
C PHE A 440 33.81 -32.37 -15.17
N ILE A 441 32.53 -32.25 -14.85
CA ILE A 441 32.03 -31.19 -13.95
C ILE A 441 32.30 -31.53 -12.47
N LEU A 442 32.02 -32.76 -12.05
CA LEU A 442 32.18 -33.17 -10.65
C LEU A 442 33.64 -33.18 -10.16
N PRO A 443 34.60 -33.72 -10.92
CA PRO A 443 36.01 -33.67 -10.54
C PRO A 443 36.52 -32.22 -10.39
N VAL A 444 36.07 -31.31 -11.25
CA VAL A 444 36.43 -29.88 -11.19
C VAL A 444 35.82 -29.22 -9.96
N LEU A 445 34.56 -29.54 -9.62
CA LEU A 445 33.90 -28.99 -8.43
C LEU A 445 34.48 -29.54 -7.12
N ALA A 446 34.92 -30.80 -7.10
CA ALA A 446 35.58 -31.42 -5.96
C ALA A 446 36.96 -30.80 -5.64
N ALA A 447 37.60 -30.15 -6.62
CA ALA A 447 38.85 -29.42 -6.41
C ALA A 447 38.67 -28.09 -5.65
N ILE A 448 37.43 -27.59 -5.56
CA ILE A 448 37.13 -26.34 -4.84
C ILE A 448 36.78 -26.67 -3.39
N PRO A 449 37.38 -26.01 -2.38
CA PRO A 449 37.00 -26.22 -0.99
C PRO A 449 35.50 -26.03 -0.77
N TRP A 450 34.83 -27.02 -0.20
CA TRP A 450 33.38 -27.00 0.00
C TRP A 450 32.85 -25.76 0.77
N PRO A 451 33.60 -25.14 1.72
CA PRO A 451 33.14 -23.89 2.34
C PRO A 451 33.05 -22.75 1.32
N LEU A 452 33.98 -22.68 0.36
CA LEU A 452 33.94 -21.69 -0.72
C LEU A 452 32.75 -21.94 -1.66
N VAL A 453 32.48 -23.21 -2.00
CA VAL A 453 31.28 -23.57 -2.76
C VAL A 453 30.02 -23.15 -2.01
N SER A 454 29.97 -23.35 -0.69
CA SER A 454 28.83 -22.93 0.15
C SER A 454 28.62 -21.41 0.08
N VAL A 455 29.68 -20.60 0.16
CA VAL A 455 29.58 -19.14 0.04
C VAL A 455 29.07 -18.74 -1.36
N ILE A 456 29.57 -19.36 -2.42
CA ILE A 456 29.09 -19.11 -3.79
C ILE A 456 27.59 -19.42 -3.90
N LEU A 457 27.17 -20.57 -3.36
CA LEU A 457 25.77 -20.99 -3.37
C LEU A 457 24.87 -20.03 -2.58
N LEU A 458 25.34 -19.50 -1.44
CA LEU A 458 24.61 -18.52 -0.64
C LEU A 458 24.24 -17.27 -1.45
N PHE A 459 25.13 -16.79 -2.32
CA PHE A 459 24.84 -15.68 -3.24
C PHE A 459 24.08 -16.12 -4.49
N TRP A 460 24.24 -17.37 -4.93
CA TRP A 460 23.52 -17.92 -6.08
C TRP A 460 22.02 -18.09 -5.82
N TRP A 461 21.60 -18.51 -4.62
CA TRP A 461 20.19 -18.72 -4.25
C TRP A 461 19.24 -17.56 -4.57
N PRO A 462 19.50 -16.31 -4.12
CA PRO A 462 18.65 -15.18 -4.49
C PRO A 462 18.70 -14.87 -5.99
N VAL A 463 19.84 -15.11 -6.66
CA VAL A 463 19.99 -14.88 -8.11
C VAL A 463 19.15 -15.87 -8.90
N SER A 464 19.23 -17.16 -8.59
CA SER A 464 18.46 -18.21 -9.25
C SER A 464 16.96 -18.01 -9.05
N ALA A 465 16.51 -17.65 -7.84
CA ALA A 465 15.12 -17.31 -7.56
C ALA A 465 14.63 -16.13 -8.44
N ARG A 466 15.43 -15.06 -8.58
CA ARG A 466 15.09 -13.92 -9.45
C ARG A 466 15.04 -14.32 -10.93
N LEU A 467 15.97 -15.14 -11.40
CA LEU A 467 15.99 -15.64 -12.77
C LEU A 467 14.78 -16.53 -13.05
N HIS A 468 14.45 -17.42 -12.11
CA HIS A 468 13.25 -18.26 -12.17
C HIS A 468 11.98 -17.40 -12.28
N LEU A 469 11.81 -16.38 -11.44
CA LEU A 469 10.66 -15.47 -11.53
C LEU A 469 10.58 -14.74 -12.88
N LYS A 470 11.73 -14.36 -13.47
CA LYS A 470 11.77 -13.76 -14.81
C LYS A 470 11.32 -14.75 -15.88
N LEU A 471 11.78 -15.99 -15.82
CA LEU A 471 11.36 -17.06 -16.73
C LEU A 471 9.88 -17.39 -16.57
N TYR A 472 9.41 -17.59 -15.33
CA TYR A 472 8.02 -17.86 -15.01
C TYR A 472 7.09 -16.74 -15.47
N ARG A 473 7.48 -15.47 -15.30
CA ARG A 473 6.72 -14.32 -15.83
C ARG A 473 6.59 -14.40 -17.35
N ARG A 474 7.68 -14.65 -18.07
CA ARG A 474 7.67 -14.75 -19.54
C ARG A 474 6.83 -15.93 -20.01
N LEU A 475 7.00 -17.09 -19.38
CA LEU A 475 6.21 -18.30 -19.63
C LEU A 475 4.72 -18.01 -19.44
N SER A 476 4.33 -17.44 -18.30
CA SER A 476 2.94 -17.15 -17.94
C SER A 476 2.30 -16.12 -18.87
N GLN A 477 3.03 -15.05 -19.22
CA GLN A 477 2.56 -14.04 -20.18
C GLN A 477 2.37 -14.64 -21.57
N SER A 478 3.34 -15.44 -22.03
CA SER A 478 3.27 -16.09 -23.35
C SER A 478 2.12 -17.09 -23.41
N TRP A 479 1.96 -17.89 -22.36
CA TRP A 479 0.84 -18.84 -22.23
C TRP A 479 -0.52 -18.15 -22.20
N ARG A 480 -0.65 -17.05 -21.44
CA ARG A 480 -1.87 -16.23 -21.44
C ARG A 480 -2.18 -15.70 -22.85
N ASN A 481 -1.18 -15.17 -23.55
CA ASN A 481 -1.37 -14.67 -24.91
C ASN A 481 -1.77 -15.77 -25.90
N LEU A 482 -1.22 -16.98 -25.77
CA LEU A 482 -1.62 -18.14 -26.57
C LEU A 482 -3.06 -18.55 -26.29
N ARG A 483 -3.47 -18.65 -25.02
CA ARG A 483 -4.87 -18.93 -24.66
C ARG A 483 -5.81 -17.84 -25.20
N LEU A 484 -5.43 -16.58 -25.06
CA LEU A 484 -6.17 -15.45 -25.61
C LEU A 484 -6.29 -15.57 -27.13
N TRP A 485 -5.22 -15.94 -27.83
CA TRP A 485 -5.25 -16.15 -29.28
C TRP A 485 -6.33 -17.17 -29.71
N PHE A 486 -6.43 -18.31 -29.02
CA PHE A 486 -7.48 -19.30 -29.29
C PHE A 486 -8.87 -18.76 -28.96
N LYS A 487 -9.02 -18.12 -27.80
CA LYS A 487 -10.28 -17.54 -27.36
C LYS A 487 -10.81 -16.46 -28.30
N LEU A 488 -9.93 -15.58 -28.80
CA LEU A 488 -10.28 -14.55 -29.78
C LEU A 488 -10.76 -15.13 -31.13
N ARG A 489 -10.51 -16.42 -31.38
CA ARG A 489 -10.85 -17.14 -32.62
C ARG A 489 -11.95 -18.19 -32.46
N SER A 490 -12.48 -18.42 -31.26
CA SER A 490 -13.42 -19.53 -31.00
C SER A 490 -14.80 -19.34 -31.62
N GLY A 491 -15.15 -18.12 -32.06
CA GLY A 491 -16.48 -17.79 -32.57
C GLY A 491 -17.58 -17.74 -31.50
N GLN A 492 -17.25 -18.01 -30.23
CA GLN A 492 -18.21 -18.07 -29.12
C GLN A 492 -18.59 -16.70 -28.54
N ILE A 493 -17.92 -15.63 -28.98
CA ILE A 493 -18.07 -14.27 -28.45
C ILE A 493 -18.37 -13.35 -29.62
N GLU A 494 -19.49 -12.63 -29.53
CA GLU A 494 -19.88 -11.56 -30.46
C GLU A 494 -18.98 -10.33 -30.25
N TRP A 495 -17.77 -10.39 -30.83
CA TRP A 495 -16.68 -9.44 -30.57
C TRP A 495 -17.03 -8.00 -30.93
N ASP A 496 -17.70 -7.79 -32.06
CA ASP A 496 -17.99 -6.45 -32.55
C ASP A 496 -19.00 -5.77 -31.63
N SER A 497 -20.03 -6.50 -31.20
CA SER A 497 -20.98 -6.05 -30.18
C SER A 497 -20.30 -5.73 -28.84
N LEU A 498 -19.44 -6.64 -28.34
CA LEU A 498 -18.73 -6.44 -27.07
C LEU A 498 -17.79 -5.23 -27.11
N ILE A 499 -17.07 -5.03 -28.22
CA ILE A 499 -16.17 -3.88 -28.41
C ILE A 499 -16.99 -2.60 -28.48
N GLN A 500 -18.09 -2.59 -29.25
CA GLN A 500 -18.97 -1.43 -29.38
C GLN A 500 -19.60 -1.06 -28.03
N ALA A 501 -20.13 -2.02 -27.28
CA ALA A 501 -20.69 -1.79 -25.95
C ALA A 501 -19.62 -1.23 -24.99
N HIS A 502 -18.42 -1.81 -24.99
CA HIS A 502 -17.31 -1.33 -24.16
C HIS A 502 -16.88 0.10 -24.51
N GLN A 503 -16.80 0.42 -25.80
CA GLN A 503 -16.43 1.73 -26.30
C GLN A 503 -17.52 2.78 -26.02
N SER A 504 -18.78 2.44 -26.27
CA SER A 504 -19.93 3.31 -25.99
C SER A 504 -19.97 3.69 -24.52
N LEU A 505 -19.90 2.70 -23.62
CA LEU A 505 -19.93 2.92 -22.18
C LEU A 505 -18.72 3.73 -21.70
N ALA A 506 -17.53 3.47 -22.26
CA ALA A 506 -16.34 4.23 -21.92
C ALA A 506 -16.40 5.68 -22.42
N MET A 507 -16.99 5.94 -23.60
CA MET A 507 -17.20 7.29 -24.14
C MET A 507 -18.24 8.05 -23.31
N GLU A 508 -19.34 7.39 -22.95
CA GLU A 508 -20.37 7.96 -22.08
C GLU A 508 -19.76 8.39 -20.74
N MET A 509 -19.02 7.51 -20.05
CA MET A 509 -18.33 7.85 -18.79
C MET A 509 -17.27 8.95 -18.96
N ALA A 510 -16.52 8.96 -20.07
CA ALA A 510 -15.54 10.01 -20.32
C ALA A 510 -16.21 11.38 -20.51
N SER A 511 -17.31 11.42 -21.28
CA SER A 511 -18.06 12.64 -21.59
C SER A 511 -18.67 13.30 -20.35
N ILE A 512 -19.13 12.49 -19.38
CA ILE A 512 -19.66 12.95 -18.11
C ILE A 512 -18.62 13.78 -17.34
N GLY A 513 -17.35 13.37 -17.39
CA GLY A 513 -16.27 14.06 -16.72
C GLY A 513 -15.73 15.29 -17.47
N ASP A 514 -16.00 15.43 -18.78
CA ASP A 514 -15.42 16.52 -19.59
C ASP A 514 -16.03 17.89 -19.26
N GLY A 515 -17.31 17.93 -18.89
CA GLY A 515 -17.99 19.16 -18.46
C GLY A 515 -17.66 19.59 -17.03
N LEU A 516 -17.00 18.73 -16.25
CA LEU A 516 -16.75 18.95 -14.83
C LEU A 516 -15.31 19.41 -14.56
N LEU A 517 -15.18 20.19 -13.49
CA LEU A 517 -13.93 20.53 -12.83
C LEU A 517 -13.75 19.52 -11.68
N LEU A 518 -12.70 18.70 -11.78
CA LEU A 518 -12.47 17.49 -10.98
C LEU A 518 -11.07 17.48 -10.35
N PRO A 519 -10.81 16.64 -9.32
CA PRO A 519 -9.51 16.54 -8.66
C PRO A 519 -8.32 16.46 -9.62
N GLY A 520 -7.32 17.32 -9.42
CA GLY A 520 -6.12 17.40 -10.26
C GLY A 520 -6.28 18.17 -11.57
N ASP A 521 -7.42 18.80 -11.83
CA ASP A 521 -7.50 19.85 -12.85
C ASP A 521 -6.75 21.11 -12.38
N PRO A 522 -6.19 21.94 -13.28
CA PRO A 522 -5.44 23.15 -12.89
C PRO A 522 -6.24 24.13 -12.03
N ASP A 523 -7.54 24.23 -12.29
CA ASP A 523 -8.47 25.12 -11.59
C ASP A 523 -9.18 24.43 -10.41
N TRP A 524 -8.76 23.19 -10.07
CA TRP A 524 -9.29 22.44 -8.93
C TRP A 524 -8.90 23.10 -7.62
N VAL A 525 -9.90 23.34 -6.77
CA VAL A 525 -9.70 23.79 -5.41
C VAL A 525 -10.00 22.62 -4.49
N GLU A 526 -9.01 22.20 -3.71
CA GLU A 526 -9.19 21.12 -2.74
C GLU A 526 -10.32 21.46 -1.74
N PRO A 527 -11.14 20.47 -1.34
CA PRO A 527 -12.23 20.69 -0.39
C PRO A 527 -11.69 21.21 0.95
N PRO A 528 -12.40 22.17 1.59
CA PRO A 528 -12.06 22.63 2.94
C PRO A 528 -12.26 21.51 3.96
N THR A 529 -11.76 21.69 5.19
CA THR A 529 -11.65 20.59 6.13
C THR A 529 -13.03 20.10 6.53
N GLY A 530 -13.27 18.79 6.45
CA GLY A 530 -14.58 18.21 6.72
C GLY A 530 -15.54 18.22 5.52
N LYS A 531 -15.05 18.49 4.31
CA LYS A 531 -15.80 18.36 3.05
C LYS A 531 -15.21 17.27 2.16
N ASP A 532 -16.05 16.55 1.42
CA ASP A 532 -15.59 15.54 0.46
C ASP A 532 -15.38 16.14 -0.95
N ASP A 533 -14.70 15.42 -1.83
CA ASP A 533 -14.35 15.89 -3.17
C ASP A 533 -15.59 16.25 -4.00
N TRP A 534 -16.65 15.45 -3.92
CA TRP A 534 -17.84 15.64 -4.73
C TRP A 534 -18.58 16.96 -4.44
N GLU A 535 -18.44 17.50 -3.23
CA GLU A 535 -19.06 18.77 -2.83
C GLU A 535 -18.39 19.98 -3.53
N MET A 536 -17.16 19.81 -4.01
CA MET A 536 -16.42 20.84 -4.73
C MET A 536 -16.50 20.71 -6.25
N VAL A 537 -17.15 19.64 -6.74
CA VAL A 537 -17.35 19.42 -8.17
C VAL A 537 -18.31 20.48 -8.72
N ARG A 538 -17.88 21.12 -9.81
CA ARG A 538 -18.63 22.15 -10.51
C ARG A 538 -18.44 22.03 -12.02
N PHE A 539 -19.36 22.59 -12.79
CA PHE A 539 -19.18 22.68 -14.23
C PHE A 539 -18.04 23.64 -14.57
N ARG A 540 -17.26 23.30 -15.60
CA ARG A 540 -16.29 24.23 -16.17
C ARG A 540 -17.05 25.43 -16.72
N ALA A 541 -16.54 26.64 -16.46
CA ALA A 541 -17.06 27.83 -17.12
C ALA A 541 -16.96 27.62 -18.63
N LEU A 542 -18.06 27.84 -19.35
CA LEU A 542 -18.04 27.84 -20.81
C LEU A 542 -16.99 28.89 -21.23
N GLN A 543 -15.89 28.44 -21.84
CA GLN A 543 -15.03 29.36 -22.56
C GLN A 543 -15.88 29.91 -23.71
N GLY A 544 -16.32 31.16 -23.54
CA GLY A 544 -17.11 31.89 -24.53
C GLY A 544 -16.34 32.17 -25.80
#